data_AF-A0A3D0TN80-F1
#
_entry.id   AF-A0A3D0TN80-F1
#
_cell.length_a   1.000
_cell.length_b   1.000
_cell.length_c   1.000
_cell.angle_alpha   90.00
_cell.angle_beta   90.00
_cell.angle_gamma   90.00
#
_symmetry.space_group_name_H-M   'P 1'
#
loop_
_entity.id
_entity.type
_entity.pdbx_description
1 polymer ?
#
loop_
_entity_poly.entity_id
_entity_poly.type
_entity_poly.pdbx_seq_one_letter_code
_entity_poly.pdbx_strand_id
1 'polypeptide(L)' 'PPTPRAYFRGRCLRQFPDQIVAANWDSMVFDVGSDALRRVPMMEPLRGTEAHVGALLDECADAAELVRRLGS' A
#
# COMPACT_ATOMS: atom_id res chain seq x y z
N PRO A 1 -17.80 -2.90 9.33
CA PRO A 1 -16.52 -3.65 9.36
C PRO A 1 -15.49 -3.01 8.41
N PRO A 2 -14.20 -2.88 8.79
CA PRO A 2 -13.18 -2.45 7.85
C PRO A 2 -13.06 -3.49 6.73
N THR A 3 -13.02 -3.02 5.49
CA THR A 3 -12.73 -3.87 4.33
C THR A 3 -11.21 -4.04 4.20
N PRO A 4 -10.70 -5.11 3.55
CA PRO A 4 -9.25 -5.29 3.36
C PRO A 4 -8.57 -4.05 2.77
N ARG A 5 -9.23 -3.35 1.84
CA ARG A 5 -8.79 -2.07 1.29
C ARG A 5 -8.72 -0.93 2.31
N ALA A 6 -9.71 -0.82 3.19
CA ALA A 6 -9.72 0.22 4.22
C ALA A 6 -8.64 -0.04 5.27
N TYR A 7 -8.41 -1.32 5.60
CA TYR A 7 -7.32 -1.75 6.47
C TYR A 7 -5.95 -1.41 5.85
N PHE A 8 -5.70 -1.84 4.61
CA PHE A 8 -4.45 -1.56 3.89
C PHE A 8 -4.14 -0.06 3.85
N ARG A 9 -5.08 0.75 3.36
CA ARG A 9 -4.91 2.20 3.26
C ARG A 9 -4.57 2.82 4.62
N GLY A 10 -5.30 2.42 5.67
CA GLY A 10 -5.05 2.92 7.02
C GLY A 10 -3.69 2.52 7.57
N ARG A 11 -3.22 1.30 7.28
CA ARG A 11 -1.89 0.84 7.67
C ARG A 11 -0.79 1.59 6.92
N CYS A 12 -0.89 1.72 5.60
CA CYS A 12 0.07 2.47 4.79
C CYS A 12 0.20 3.92 5.26
N LEU A 13 -0.92 4.60 5.52
CA LEU A 13 -0.92 5.98 6.04
C LEU A 13 -0.27 6.10 7.42
N ARG A 14 -0.24 5.03 8.23
CA ARG A 14 0.42 5.03 9.54
C ARG A 14 1.89 4.66 9.46
N GLN A 15 2.26 3.73 8.59
CA GLN A 15 3.61 3.14 8.54
C GLN A 15 4.53 3.89 7.57
N PHE A 16 3.99 4.47 6.50
CA PHE A 16 4.75 5.15 5.46
C PHE A 16 4.21 6.56 5.16
N PRO A 17 3.92 7.40 6.17
CA PRO A 17 3.26 8.70 5.94
C PRO A 17 4.03 9.60 4.99
N ASP A 18 5.36 9.67 5.12
CA ASP A 18 6.22 10.56 4.34
C ASP A 18 6.41 10.10 2.88
N GLN A 19 6.04 8.84 2.58
CA GLN A 19 6.17 8.23 1.25
C GLN A 19 4.83 8.21 0.51
N ILE A 20 3.76 8.81 1.06
CA ILE A 20 2.43 8.83 0.43
C ILE A 20 2.09 10.25 -0.04
N VAL A 21 1.95 10.38 -1.36
CA VAL A 21 1.58 11.65 -2.00
C VAL A 21 0.05 11.82 -2.04
N ALA A 22 -0.68 10.72 -2.27
CA ALA A 22 -2.13 10.74 -2.32
C ALA A 22 -2.72 9.38 -1.95
N ALA A 23 -3.86 9.38 -1.26
CA ALA A 23 -4.63 8.18 -0.96
C ALA A 23 -6.12 8.43 -1.17
N ASN A 24 -6.76 7.60 -1.98
CA ASN A 24 -8.21 7.62 -2.20
C ASN A 24 -8.79 6.19 -2.11
N TRP A 25 -10.03 5.99 -2.56
CA TRP A 25 -10.68 4.68 -2.50
C TRP A 25 -10.23 3.73 -3.61
N ASP A 26 -9.77 4.28 -4.74
CA ASP A 26 -9.48 3.52 -5.95
C ASP A 26 -7.97 3.31 -6.15
N SER A 27 -7.13 4.07 -5.45
CA SER A 27 -5.68 4.08 -5.58
C SER A 27 -4.96 4.71 -4.39
N MET A 28 -3.70 4.32 -4.22
CA MET A 28 -2.68 5.01 -3.41
C MET A 28 -1.48 5.36 -4.28
N VAL A 29 -0.93 6.55 -4.10
CA VAL A 29 0.24 7.04 -4.83
C VAL A 29 1.39 7.21 -3.85
N PHE A 30 2.48 6.52 -4.13
CA PHE A 30 3.70 6.51 -3.33
C PHE A 30 4.81 7.27 -4.04
N ASP A 31 5.57 8.03 -3.26
CA ASP A 31 6.90 8.50 -3.62
C ASP A 31 7.92 7.57 -2.94
N VAL A 32 8.64 6.81 -3.76
CA VAL A 32 9.60 5.78 -3.31
C VAL A 32 11.03 6.13 -3.70
N GLY A 33 11.30 7.40 -4.04
CA GLY A 33 12.63 7.86 -4.43
C GLY A 33 13.07 7.47 -5.85
N SER A 34 12.17 6.92 -6.67
CA SER A 34 12.38 6.73 -8.11
C SER A 34 11.91 7.95 -8.90
N ASP A 35 12.45 8.14 -10.11
CA ASP A 35 12.09 9.27 -11.01
C ASP A 35 10.58 9.42 -11.27
N ALA A 36 9.80 8.34 -11.13
CA ALA A 36 8.35 8.35 -11.28
C ALA A 36 7.62 7.92 -10.01
N LEU A 37 6.52 8.61 -9.68
CA LEU A 37 5.60 8.21 -8.62
C LEU A 37 4.95 6.87 -8.94
N ARG A 38 4.74 6.05 -7.90
CA ARG A 38 4.18 4.71 -8.03
C ARG A 38 2.73 4.70 -7.61
N ARG A 39 1.84 4.40 -8.55
CA ARG A 39 0.41 4.26 -8.28
C ARG A 39 0.04 2.80 -8.09
N VAL A 40 -0.52 2.49 -6.92
CA VAL A 40 -1.07 1.18 -6.58
C VAL A 40 -2.60 1.30 -6.65
N PRO A 41 -3.30 0.59 -7.55
CA PRO A 41 -4.76 0.55 -7.54
C PRO A 41 -5.27 -0.02 -6.21
N MET A 42 -6.54 0.12 -5.83
CA MET A 42 -7.05 -0.41 -4.55
C MET A 42 -8.15 -1.46 -4.74
N MET A 43 -8.50 -1.74 -5.99
CA MET A 43 -9.55 -2.70 -6.37
C MET A 43 -9.03 -4.12 -6.60
N GLU A 44 -7.80 -4.28 -7.09
CA GLU A 44 -7.19 -5.58 -7.40
C GLU A 44 -5.95 -5.97 -6.59
N PRO A 45 -5.04 -5.08 -6.17
CA PRO A 45 -3.78 -5.52 -5.57
C PRO A 45 -3.93 -6.06 -4.15
N LEU A 46 -5.15 -6.11 -3.63
CA LEU A 46 -5.49 -6.66 -2.32
C LEU A 46 -6.45 -7.85 -2.45
N ARG A 47 -6.40 -8.64 -3.53
CA ARG A 47 -7.05 -9.96 -3.57
C ARG A 47 -6.40 -10.85 -2.50
N GLY A 48 -6.91 -10.74 -1.27
CA GLY A 48 -6.40 -11.38 -0.07
C GLY A 48 -7.23 -10.99 1.15
N THR A 49 -7.05 -11.74 2.23
CA THR A 49 -7.67 -11.41 3.52
C THR A 49 -6.90 -10.29 4.23
N GLU A 50 -7.51 -9.65 5.22
CA GLU A 50 -6.80 -8.71 6.10
C GLU A 50 -5.50 -9.31 6.68
N ALA A 51 -5.51 -10.61 7.01
CA ALA A 51 -4.33 -11.32 7.48
C ALA A 51 -3.19 -11.36 6.44
N HIS A 52 -3.50 -11.65 5.16
CA HIS A 52 -2.48 -11.65 4.09
C HIS A 52 -1.87 -10.27 3.90
N VAL A 53 -2.72 -9.25 3.86
CA VAL A 53 -2.28 -7.87 3.64
C VAL A 53 -1.52 -7.34 4.86
N GLY A 54 -1.94 -7.73 6.06
CA GLY A 54 -1.24 -7.42 7.31
C GLY A 54 0.17 -7.99 7.32
N ALA A 55 0.31 -9.29 7.04
CA ALA A 55 1.63 -9.94 6.99
C ALA A 55 2.55 -9.29 5.94
N LEU A 56 2.05 -8.98 4.75
CA LEU A 56 2.81 -8.26 3.73
C LEU A 56 3.34 -6.92 4.26
N LEU A 57 2.50 -6.14 4.94
CA LEU A 57 2.87 -4.84 5.49
C LEU A 57 3.86 -4.95 6.66
N ASP A 58 3.72 -5.98 7.49
CA ASP A 58 4.62 -6.24 8.63
C ASP A 58 6.03 -6.65 8.15
N GLU A 59 6.13 -7.30 7.00
CA GLU A 59 7.40 -7.73 6.39
C GLU A 59 8.12 -6.63 5.59
N CYS A 60 7.44 -5.53 5.23
CA CYS A 60 8.04 -4.46 4.44
C CYS A 60 8.71 -3.40 5.34
N ALA A 61 9.99 -3.15 5.11
CA ALA A 61 10.75 -2.11 5.82
C ALA A 61 10.33 -0.69 5.40
N ASP A 62 9.93 -0.51 4.14
CA ASP A 62 9.50 0.77 3.58
C ASP A 62 8.43 0.60 2.48
N ALA A 63 7.93 1.73 1.95
CA ALA A 63 6.92 1.71 0.90
C ALA A 63 7.49 1.29 -0.46
N ALA A 64 8.80 1.44 -0.69
CA ALA A 64 9.46 0.98 -1.91
C ALA A 64 9.39 -0.54 -2.02
N GLU A 65 9.71 -1.24 -0.93
CA GLU A 65 9.63 -2.69 -0.82
C GLU A 65 8.18 -3.19 -0.98
N LEU A 66 7.23 -2.49 -0.34
CA LEU A 66 5.81 -2.81 -0.49
C LEU A 66 5.35 -2.72 -1.94
N VAL A 67 5.64 -1.61 -2.63
CA VAL A 67 5.26 -1.40 -4.03
C VAL A 67 5.92 -2.44 -4.93
N ARG A 68 7.17 -2.81 -4.66
CA ARG A 68 7.89 -3.84 -5.41
C ARG A 68 7.20 -5.20 -5.30
N ARG A 69 6.78 -5.60 -4.09
CA ARG A 69 6.08 -6.87 -3.85
C ARG A 69 4.65 -6.91 -4.39
N LEU A 70 3.99 -5.76 -4.51
CA LEU A 70 2.65 -5.68 -5.12
C LEU A 70 2.67 -5.67 -6.66
N GLY A 71 3.81 -5.33 -7.25
CA GLY A 71 4.01 -5.25 -8.71
C GLY A 71 4.63 -6.48 -9.36
N SER A 72 5.02 -7.50 -8.58
CA SER A 72 5.50 -8.81 -9.07
C SER A 72 4.36 -9.82 -9.13
#